data_AF-A0A8H5TSI8-F1
#
_entry.id   AF-A0A8H5TSI8-F1
#
_cell.length_a   1.000
_cell.length_b   1.000
_cell.length_c   1.000
_cell.angle_alpha   90.00
_cell.angle_beta   90.00
_cell.angle_gamma   90.00
#
_symmetry.space_group_name_H-M   'P 1'
#
loop_
_entity.id
_entity.type
_entity.pdbx_description
1 polymer ?
#
loop_
_entity_poly.entity_id
_entity_poly.type
_entity_poly.pdbx_seq_one_letter_code
_entity_poly.pdbx_strand_id
1 'polypeptide(L)'
;MTAITSLPPEILILLIKSCQTSQSIASLARTCKSLYTSVTPLLYKRQLDTNDHHVTFYAAKHGILTTLQNVNRYMTLQVFECSKGNYHTGPFGSEKQRRNGWFWTPLHVAVKNGHVEIVRYLLDNGADINAPSLNFHDNVGITEGKYHLDFGDVVSFYVPPLVTFSPLITSIHHRHENITALLLSRGASIQINDVRELQPCGTTALHVAVVNANVSAVRMLIEGGYAGPNDLDADEFPPLLWAALHVCNDERVRLSMEVLVELGADLNHAMPNHPRLGPNHNMVSYLIKRGKVKAAQELINLGATSVIDLDSQS
;
A
#
# COMPACT_ATOMS: atom_id res chain seq x y z
N MET A 1 -24.82 19.12 43.94
CA MET A 1 -24.04 17.97 43.41
C MET A 1 -22.64 18.47 43.09
N THR A 2 -21.64 18.03 43.85
CA THR A 2 -20.24 18.30 43.54
C THR A 2 -19.95 17.67 42.18
N ALA A 3 -19.76 18.51 41.16
CA ALA A 3 -19.41 18.03 39.83
C ALA A 3 -18.15 17.15 39.94
N ILE A 4 -18.10 16.03 39.21
CA ILE A 4 -16.93 15.13 39.15
C ILE A 4 -15.63 15.90 38.88
N THR A 5 -15.73 17.07 38.24
CA THR A 5 -14.65 18.04 37.99
C THR A 5 -14.01 18.66 39.23
N SER A 6 -14.63 18.53 40.40
CA SER A 6 -14.12 19.02 41.69
C SER A 6 -13.30 17.98 42.44
N LEU A 7 -13.23 16.74 41.93
CA LEU A 7 -12.46 15.68 42.55
C LEU A 7 -10.95 15.87 42.31
N PRO A 8 -10.09 15.53 43.28
CA PRO A 8 -8.65 15.49 43.10
C PRO A 8 -8.23 14.62 41.91
N PRO A 9 -7.17 15.00 41.16
CA PRO A 9 -6.67 14.24 40.00
C PRO A 9 -6.39 12.75 40.30
N GLU A 10 -5.94 12.43 41.52
CA GLU A 10 -5.61 11.07 41.97
C GLU A 10 -6.86 10.19 42.06
N ILE A 11 -7.98 10.74 42.56
CA ILE A 11 -9.26 10.04 42.66
C ILE A 11 -9.86 9.84 41.27
N LEU A 12 -9.71 10.82 40.38
CA LEU A 12 -10.09 10.69 38.98
C LEU A 12 -9.29 9.59 38.27
N ILE A 13 -7.97 9.50 38.49
CA ILE A 13 -7.13 8.43 37.95
C ILE A 13 -7.59 7.06 38.46
N LEU A 14 -7.93 6.92 39.75
CA LEU A 14 -8.41 5.66 40.32
C LEU A 14 -9.78 5.24 39.75
N LEU A 15 -10.70 6.18 39.55
CA LEU A 15 -11.99 5.93 38.89
C LEU A 15 -11.82 5.49 37.43
N ILE A 16 -10.87 6.08 36.70
CA ILE A 16 -10.57 5.69 35.32
C ILE A 16 -9.91 4.30 35.29
N LYS A 17 -9.02 3.99 36.23
CA LYS A 17 -8.39 2.67 36.37
C LYS A 17 -9.39 1.57 36.74
N SER A 18 -10.44 1.88 37.50
CA SER A 18 -11.47 0.91 37.89
C SER A 18 -12.51 0.65 36.79
N CYS A 19 -12.60 1.51 35.76
CA CYS A 19 -13.45 1.28 34.60
C CYS A 19 -12.95 0.07 33.80
N GLN A 20 -13.74 -1.00 33.73
CA GLN A 20 -13.33 -2.26 33.10
C GLN A 20 -13.35 -2.25 31.56
N THR A 21 -14.04 -1.32 30.91
CA THR A 21 -14.14 -1.25 29.43
C THR A 21 -13.78 0.12 28.87
N SER A 22 -13.23 0.16 27.66
CA SER A 22 -12.94 1.42 26.94
C SER A 22 -14.21 2.23 26.67
N GLN A 23 -15.36 1.55 26.55
CA GLN A 23 -16.68 2.16 26.41
C GLN A 23 -17.07 2.97 27.66
N SER A 24 -16.82 2.43 28.86
CA SER A 24 -17.11 3.10 30.13
C SER A 24 -16.27 4.37 30.30
N ILE A 25 -14.98 4.31 29.92
CA ILE A 25 -14.09 5.48 30.02
C ILE A 25 -14.46 6.54 28.97
N ALA A 26 -14.84 6.13 27.75
CA ALA A 26 -15.33 7.04 26.72
C ALA A 26 -16.63 7.74 27.13
N SER A 27 -17.56 7.01 27.76
CA SER A 27 -18.78 7.60 28.31
C SER A 27 -18.48 8.59 29.43
N LEU A 28 -17.54 8.27 30.34
CA LEU A 28 -17.09 9.20 31.38
C LEU A 28 -16.46 10.47 30.78
N ALA A 29 -15.61 10.33 29.76
CA ALA A 29 -14.98 11.44 29.08
C ALA A 29 -15.99 12.36 28.36
N ARG A 30 -17.13 11.83 27.87
CA ARG A 30 -18.20 12.62 27.24
C ARG A 30 -19.03 13.44 28.24
N THR A 31 -18.98 13.11 29.54
CA THR A 31 -19.79 13.84 30.55
C THR A 31 -19.28 15.26 30.83
N CYS A 32 -17.99 15.54 30.62
CA CYS A 32 -17.43 16.86 30.86
C CYS A 32 -16.18 17.18 30.03
N LYS A 33 -16.10 18.42 29.54
CA LYS A 33 -14.97 18.91 28.74
C LYS A 33 -13.64 18.94 29.52
N SER A 34 -13.66 19.24 30.83
CA SER A 34 -12.42 19.25 31.64
C SER A 34 -11.90 17.83 31.89
N LEU A 35 -12.80 16.89 32.14
CA LEU A 35 -12.49 15.46 32.27
C LEU A 35 -11.97 14.89 30.95
N TYR A 36 -12.55 15.29 29.82
CA TYR A 36 -12.09 14.86 28.50
C TYR A 36 -10.59 15.10 28.32
N THR A 37 -10.09 16.31 28.63
CA THR A 37 -8.66 16.63 28.54
C THR A 37 -7.77 15.78 29.45
N SER A 38 -8.22 15.44 30.67
CA SER A 38 -7.41 14.69 31.65
C SER A 38 -7.51 13.17 31.46
N VAL A 39 -8.66 12.67 31.00
CA VAL A 39 -8.96 11.24 30.84
C VAL A 39 -8.44 10.71 29.51
N THR A 40 -8.43 11.53 28.45
CA THR A 40 -7.98 11.15 27.10
C THR A 40 -6.56 10.55 27.06
N PRO A 41 -5.56 11.16 27.74
CA PRO A 41 -4.25 10.54 28.00
C PRO A 41 -4.30 9.09 28.56
N LEU A 42 -5.14 8.84 29.56
CA LEU A 42 -5.24 7.54 30.24
C LEU A 42 -5.98 6.50 29.38
N LEU A 43 -6.98 6.95 28.61
CA LEU A 43 -7.65 6.17 27.57
C LEU A 43 -6.65 5.70 26.51
N TYR A 44 -5.78 6.60 26.05
CA TYR A 44 -4.72 6.26 25.10
C TYR A 44 -3.77 5.21 25.66
N LYS A 45 -3.29 5.39 26.91
CA LYS A 45 -2.44 4.39 27.57
C LYS A 45 -3.08 2.99 27.60
N ARG A 46 -4.36 2.93 27.95
CA ARG A 46 -5.08 1.66 28.07
C ARG A 46 -5.43 1.01 26.73
N GLN A 47 -5.66 1.83 25.70
CA GLN A 47 -5.79 1.33 24.32
C GLN A 47 -4.45 0.87 23.75
N LEU A 48 -3.32 1.42 24.19
CA LEU A 48 -1.99 0.89 23.84
C LEU A 48 -1.77 -0.53 24.39
N ASP A 49 -2.33 -0.82 25.56
CA ASP A 49 -2.24 -2.12 26.24
C ASP A 49 -3.19 -3.19 25.65
N THR A 50 -4.18 -2.79 24.84
CA THR A 50 -5.19 -3.71 24.27
C THR A 50 -5.05 -3.82 22.75
N ASN A 51 -4.87 -5.03 22.22
CA ASN A 51 -4.49 -5.26 20.81
C ASN A 51 -5.56 -4.88 19.76
N ASP A 52 -6.77 -4.58 20.17
CA ASP A 52 -7.93 -4.74 19.28
C ASP A 52 -8.39 -3.42 18.62
N HIS A 53 -8.16 -2.25 19.23
CA HIS A 53 -8.70 -0.97 18.73
C HIS A 53 -7.78 0.22 19.06
N HIS A 54 -6.61 0.26 18.39
CA HIS A 54 -5.64 1.34 18.55
C HIS A 54 -6.18 2.68 18.05
N VAL A 55 -6.08 3.71 18.88
CA VAL A 55 -6.56 5.07 18.55
C VAL A 55 -5.86 5.64 17.33
N THR A 56 -4.59 5.32 17.15
CA THR A 56 -3.80 5.70 15.96
C THR A 56 -4.45 5.18 14.68
N PHE A 57 -4.91 3.93 14.68
CA PHE A 57 -5.62 3.32 13.54
C PHE A 57 -7.02 3.91 13.36
N TYR A 58 -7.73 4.21 14.44
CA TYR A 58 -9.03 4.89 14.38
C TYR A 58 -8.90 6.30 13.77
N ALA A 59 -7.95 7.09 14.26
CA ALA A 59 -7.67 8.43 13.73
C ALA A 59 -7.26 8.37 12.25
N ALA A 60 -6.42 7.40 11.87
CA ALA A 60 -6.04 7.17 10.49
C ALA A 60 -7.20 6.70 9.60
N LYS A 61 -8.15 5.92 10.13
CA LYS A 61 -9.33 5.46 9.38
C LYS A 61 -10.33 6.58 9.13
N HIS A 62 -10.54 7.43 10.13
CA HIS A 62 -11.57 8.48 10.11
C HIS A 62 -11.04 9.88 9.77
N GLY A 63 -9.74 10.05 9.54
CA GLY A 63 -9.15 11.33 9.14
C GLY A 63 -9.05 12.35 10.29
N ILE A 64 -8.98 11.90 11.54
CA ILE A 64 -9.06 12.79 12.72
C ILE A 64 -7.66 13.21 13.18
N LEU A 65 -7.12 14.28 12.59
CA LEU A 65 -5.75 14.75 12.84
C LEU A 65 -5.53 15.16 14.30
N THR A 66 -6.50 15.82 14.92
CA THR A 66 -6.40 16.28 16.32
C THR A 66 -6.21 15.12 17.30
N THR A 67 -6.88 13.98 17.05
CA THR A 67 -6.72 12.77 17.86
C THR A 67 -5.32 12.20 17.67
N LEU A 68 -4.80 12.14 16.45
CA LEU A 68 -3.46 11.66 16.18
C LEU A 68 -2.37 12.56 16.81
N GLN A 69 -2.56 13.88 16.75
CA GLN A 69 -1.71 14.87 17.41
C GLN A 69 -1.71 14.71 18.93
N ASN A 70 -2.89 14.52 19.53
CA ASN A 70 -3.02 14.30 20.97
C ASN A 70 -2.35 13.00 21.41
N VAL A 71 -2.50 11.93 20.63
CA VAL A 71 -1.83 10.64 20.85
C VAL A 71 -0.30 10.81 20.79
N ASN A 72 0.22 11.51 19.77
CA ASN A 72 1.65 11.78 19.64
C ASN A 72 2.19 12.62 20.80
N ARG A 73 1.50 13.71 21.14
CA ARG A 73 1.87 14.59 22.25
C ARG A 73 1.91 13.83 23.57
N TYR A 74 0.91 12.99 23.83
CA TYR A 74 0.86 12.20 25.05
C TYR A 74 2.00 11.16 25.13
N MET A 75 2.24 10.42 24.05
CA MET A 75 3.33 9.43 24.01
C MET A 75 4.71 10.09 24.12
N THR A 76 4.91 11.24 23.49
CA THR A 76 6.14 12.04 23.61
C THR A 76 6.36 12.55 25.04
N LEU A 77 5.30 12.95 25.75
CA LEU A 77 5.38 13.37 27.15
C LEU A 77 5.69 12.21 28.11
N GLN A 78 5.21 10.98 27.85
CA GLN A 78 5.61 9.81 28.63
C GLN A 78 7.11 9.47 28.51
N VAL A 79 7.74 9.75 27.36
CA VAL A 79 9.21 9.64 27.19
C VAL A 79 9.93 10.52 28.22
N PHE A 80 9.40 11.73 28.48
CA PHE A 80 9.99 12.66 29.43
C PHE A 80 9.81 12.20 30.89
N GLU A 81 8.68 11.60 31.29
CA GLU A 81 8.51 11.07 32.65
C GLU A 81 9.31 9.78 32.92
N CYS A 82 9.59 8.97 31.89
CA CYS A 82 10.44 7.77 32.00
C CYS A 82 11.95 8.05 31.96
N SER A 83 12.38 9.31 31.76
CA SER A 83 13.80 9.70 31.65
C SER A 83 14.63 9.56 32.96
N LYS A 84 14.08 8.94 34.01
CA LYS A 84 14.84 8.47 35.19
C LYS A 84 15.34 7.03 35.10
N GLY A 85 15.20 6.34 33.97
CA GLY A 85 15.77 4.98 33.80
C GLY A 85 15.94 4.58 32.34
N ASN A 86 17.12 4.03 32.02
CA ASN A 86 17.54 3.60 30.69
C ASN A 86 16.56 2.59 30.05
N TYR A 87 15.82 3.01 29.03
CA TYR A 87 15.19 2.14 28.05
C TYR A 87 15.40 2.72 26.64
N HIS A 88 15.93 1.90 25.73
CA HIS A 88 16.21 2.26 24.35
C HIS A 88 14.91 2.65 23.60
N THR A 89 14.89 3.87 23.04
CA THR A 89 14.01 4.35 21.94
C THR A 89 12.48 4.11 22.05
N GLY A 90 11.78 4.93 22.86
CA GLY A 90 10.60 5.75 22.47
C GLY A 90 9.19 5.15 22.16
N PRO A 91 8.17 5.31 23.03
CA PRO A 91 6.76 4.90 22.83
C PRO A 91 6.01 5.34 21.55
N PHE A 92 6.33 6.47 20.90
CA PHE A 92 5.68 6.84 19.62
C PHE A 92 6.32 6.16 18.40
N GLY A 93 7.61 5.80 18.52
CA GLY A 93 8.37 5.14 17.45
C GLY A 93 7.82 3.76 17.11
N SER A 94 7.41 3.01 18.13
CA SER A 94 6.77 1.70 18.00
C SER A 94 5.34 1.76 17.45
N GLU A 95 4.59 2.83 17.74
CA GLU A 95 3.16 2.92 17.39
C GLU A 95 2.91 3.31 15.93
N LYS A 96 3.71 4.23 15.36
CA LYS A 96 3.59 4.60 13.94
C LYS A 96 3.93 3.45 12.98
N GLN A 97 4.69 2.47 13.46
CA GLN A 97 5.05 1.24 12.73
C GLN A 97 4.23 0.02 13.16
N ARG A 98 3.32 0.19 14.13
CA ARG A 98 2.53 -0.92 14.65
C ARG A 98 1.68 -1.50 13.54
N ARG A 99 1.54 -2.82 13.55
CA ARG A 99 0.75 -3.56 12.56
C ARG A 99 -0.54 -4.07 13.19
N ASN A 100 -1.67 -3.93 12.50
CA ASN A 100 -2.93 -4.56 12.90
C ASN A 100 -2.94 -6.05 12.49
N GLY A 101 -4.06 -6.77 12.74
CA GLY A 101 -4.21 -8.17 12.34
C GLY A 101 -4.11 -8.46 10.84
N TRP A 102 -4.12 -7.43 10.00
CA TRP A 102 -3.93 -7.47 8.55
C TRP A 102 -2.51 -7.04 8.15
N PHE A 103 -1.60 -6.94 9.13
CA PHE A 103 -0.24 -6.47 8.94
C PHE A 103 -0.11 -5.02 8.43
N TRP A 104 -1.17 -4.21 8.54
CA TRP A 104 -1.18 -2.82 8.08
C TRP A 104 -0.67 -1.87 9.15
N THR A 105 0.09 -0.86 8.73
CA THR A 105 0.48 0.28 9.58
C THR A 105 -0.59 1.37 9.56
N PRO A 106 -0.59 2.32 10.52
CA PRO A 106 -1.46 3.49 10.47
C PRO A 106 -1.35 4.26 9.15
N LEU A 107 -0.15 4.27 8.53
CA LEU A 107 0.07 4.88 7.22
C LEU A 107 -0.75 4.18 6.13
N HIS A 108 -0.77 2.85 6.08
CA HIS A 108 -1.62 2.11 5.11
C HIS A 108 -3.10 2.46 5.25
N VAL A 109 -3.59 2.56 6.48
CA VAL A 109 -5.00 2.91 6.74
C VAL A 109 -5.30 4.33 6.29
N ALA A 110 -4.42 5.29 6.59
CA ALA A 110 -4.58 6.67 6.16
C ALA A 110 -4.58 6.80 4.64
N VAL A 111 -3.64 6.10 3.98
CA VAL A 111 -3.53 6.05 2.52
C VAL A 111 -4.78 5.44 1.90
N LYS A 112 -5.20 4.24 2.35
CA LYS A 112 -6.40 3.57 1.82
C LYS A 112 -7.64 4.46 1.85
N ASN A 113 -7.83 5.19 2.95
CA ASN A 113 -9.01 6.05 3.14
C ASN A 113 -8.86 7.46 2.52
N GLY A 114 -7.74 7.78 1.88
CA GLY A 114 -7.57 9.07 1.18
C GLY A 114 -7.24 10.26 2.09
N HIS A 115 -6.81 10.03 3.34
CA HIS A 115 -6.60 11.11 4.31
C HIS A 115 -5.21 11.75 4.20
N VAL A 116 -5.05 12.63 3.20
CA VAL A 116 -3.77 13.31 2.87
C VAL A 116 -3.08 13.96 4.09
N GLU A 117 -3.85 14.68 4.92
CA GLU A 117 -3.29 15.38 6.10
C GLU A 117 -2.75 14.40 7.15
N ILE A 118 -3.41 13.25 7.31
CA ILE A 118 -2.91 12.19 8.21
C ILE A 118 -1.65 11.56 7.64
N VAL A 119 -1.63 11.28 6.33
CA VAL A 119 -0.45 10.73 5.65
C VAL A 119 0.75 11.66 5.84
N ARG A 120 0.58 12.95 5.56
CA ARG A 120 1.63 13.96 5.75
C ARG A 120 2.14 13.96 7.19
N TYR A 121 1.23 14.03 8.16
CA TYR A 121 1.60 14.04 9.57
C TYR A 121 2.36 12.77 10.00
N LEU A 122 1.92 11.59 9.56
CA LEU A 122 2.59 10.33 9.87
C LEU A 122 4.01 10.28 9.27
N LEU A 123 4.18 10.69 8.02
CA LEU A 123 5.47 10.75 7.34
C LEU A 123 6.41 11.78 8.01
N ASP A 124 5.91 12.96 8.35
CA ASP A 124 6.69 14.00 9.03
C ASP A 124 7.15 13.57 10.42
N ASN A 125 6.44 12.62 11.05
CA ASN A 125 6.85 11.98 12.31
C ASN A 125 7.62 10.66 12.10
N GLY A 126 8.12 10.42 10.89
CA GLY A 126 9.01 9.32 10.54
C GLY A 126 8.33 7.94 10.46
N ALA A 127 7.06 7.87 10.07
CA ALA A 127 6.46 6.60 9.64
C ALA A 127 7.25 6.06 8.43
N ASP A 128 7.37 4.73 8.33
CA ASP A 128 8.13 4.11 7.26
C ASP A 128 7.30 4.19 5.97
N ILE A 129 7.82 4.96 5.02
CA ILE A 129 7.19 5.21 3.73
C ILE A 129 7.10 3.96 2.86
N ASN A 130 7.94 2.96 3.13
CA ASN A 130 8.02 1.69 2.40
C ASN A 130 7.55 0.50 3.26
N ALA A 131 6.85 0.76 4.37
CA ALA A 131 6.41 -0.29 5.28
C ALA A 131 5.66 -1.39 4.50
N PRO A 132 6.09 -2.66 4.56
CA PRO A 132 5.37 -3.70 3.86
C PRO A 132 4.11 -4.09 4.64
N SER A 133 3.05 -4.42 3.90
CA SER A 133 1.83 -5.03 4.43
C SER A 133 1.47 -6.31 3.67
N LEU A 134 0.64 -7.15 4.30
CA LEU A 134 0.11 -8.36 3.69
C LEU A 134 -1.37 -8.15 3.39
N ASN A 135 -1.78 -8.23 2.13
CA ASN A 135 -3.20 -8.24 1.80
C ASN A 135 -3.72 -9.67 1.89
N PHE A 136 -4.36 -9.99 3.01
CA PHE A 136 -5.21 -11.18 3.10
C PHE A 136 -6.60 -10.81 2.58
N HIS A 137 -6.75 -10.59 1.26
CA HIS A 137 -8.08 -10.39 0.72
C HIS A 137 -8.84 -11.73 0.69
N ASP A 138 -10.01 -11.67 1.32
CA ASP A 138 -11.19 -12.52 1.10
C ASP A 138 -11.10 -13.98 1.54
N ASN A 139 -11.03 -14.20 2.86
CA ASN A 139 -11.55 -15.44 3.49
C ASN A 139 -10.98 -16.77 2.93
N VAL A 140 -9.84 -16.73 2.25
CA VAL A 140 -9.10 -17.94 1.90
C VAL A 140 -8.23 -18.24 3.12
N GLY A 141 -8.77 -19.08 4.01
CA GLY A 141 -8.10 -19.46 5.26
C GLY A 141 -6.65 -19.86 5.00
N ILE A 142 -5.73 -19.01 5.45
CA ILE A 142 -4.29 -19.25 5.40
C ILE A 142 -3.94 -19.86 6.75
N THR A 143 -4.20 -21.16 6.87
CA THR A 143 -3.50 -21.94 7.88
C THR A 143 -2.06 -22.11 7.40
N GLU A 144 -1.12 -21.86 8.31
CA GLU A 144 0.29 -22.13 8.11
C GLU A 144 0.48 -23.52 7.47
N GLY A 145 1.14 -23.59 6.31
CA GLY A 145 1.81 -24.82 5.89
C GLY A 145 1.38 -25.53 4.60
N LYS A 146 0.53 -25.00 3.72
CA LYS A 146 0.26 -25.66 2.43
C LYS A 146 0.14 -24.71 1.24
N TYR A 147 1.28 -24.38 0.63
CA TYR A 147 1.33 -24.15 -0.81
C TYR A 147 2.58 -24.82 -1.38
N HIS A 148 2.42 -26.06 -1.83
CA HIS A 148 3.19 -26.52 -2.99
C HIS A 148 2.40 -26.04 -4.21
N LEU A 149 2.89 -24.98 -4.85
CA LEU A 149 2.41 -24.55 -6.15
C LEU A 149 3.01 -25.51 -7.19
N ASP A 150 2.18 -26.39 -7.72
CA ASP A 150 2.55 -27.19 -8.88
C ASP A 150 2.48 -26.26 -10.11
N PHE A 151 3.63 -25.86 -10.64
CA PHE A 151 3.78 -24.97 -11.81
C PHE A 151 3.51 -25.70 -13.14
N GLY A 152 2.85 -26.87 -13.10
CA GLY A 152 2.43 -27.64 -14.26
C GLY A 152 1.34 -26.95 -15.09
N ASP A 153 1.77 -26.15 -16.05
CA ASP A 153 1.02 -25.78 -17.27
C ASP A 153 -0.23 -24.88 -17.16
N VAL A 154 -0.48 -24.21 -16.03
CA VAL A 154 -1.56 -23.20 -15.95
C VAL A 154 -1.03 -21.91 -15.33
N VAL A 155 -0.47 -21.03 -16.17
CA VAL A 155 -0.34 -19.61 -15.81
C VAL A 155 -1.74 -19.00 -15.87
N SER A 156 -2.51 -19.27 -14.83
CA SER A 156 -3.47 -18.29 -14.37
C SER A 156 -2.61 -17.08 -14.00
N PHE A 157 -2.65 -16.00 -14.80
CA PHE A 157 -2.17 -14.67 -14.39
C PHE A 157 -3.09 -14.10 -13.29
N TYR A 158 -3.44 -14.94 -12.33
CA TYR A 158 -3.91 -14.53 -11.03
C TYR A 158 -2.65 -13.98 -10.38
N VAL A 159 -2.52 -12.65 -10.33
CA VAL A 159 -1.57 -12.00 -9.43
C VAL A 159 -1.82 -12.65 -8.08
N PRO A 160 -0.92 -13.51 -7.55
CA PRO A 160 -1.22 -14.24 -6.34
C PRO A 160 -1.53 -13.21 -5.25
N PRO A 161 -2.45 -13.51 -4.32
CA PRO A 161 -2.97 -12.56 -3.33
C PRO A 161 -1.89 -12.05 -2.34
N LEU A 162 -0.63 -12.40 -2.56
CA LEU A 162 0.53 -12.08 -1.73
C LEU A 162 1.32 -10.89 -2.28
N VAL A 163 0.69 -9.97 -3.02
CA VAL A 163 1.32 -8.67 -3.27
C VAL A 163 1.54 -8.00 -1.92
N THR A 164 2.77 -7.65 -1.64
CA THR A 164 3.13 -6.82 -0.50
C THR A 164 2.69 -5.41 -0.85
N PHE A 165 1.67 -4.89 -0.17
CA PHE A 165 1.19 -3.53 -0.44
C PHE A 165 2.06 -2.58 0.35
N SER A 166 2.95 -1.85 -0.32
CA SER A 166 3.56 -0.65 0.26
C SER A 166 2.51 0.48 0.32
N PRO A 167 2.76 1.55 1.09
CA PRO A 167 1.90 2.73 1.09
C PRO A 167 1.70 3.30 -0.33
N LEU A 168 2.75 3.29 -1.17
CA LEU A 168 2.65 3.75 -2.56
C LEU A 168 1.73 2.86 -3.40
N ILE A 169 1.88 1.53 -3.30
CA ILE A 169 1.00 0.61 -4.03
C ILE A 169 -0.45 0.74 -3.55
N THR A 170 -0.66 0.97 -2.26
CA THR A 170 -2.00 1.20 -1.69
C THR A 170 -2.63 2.47 -2.25
N SER A 171 -1.88 3.57 -2.41
CA SER A 171 -2.42 4.81 -2.98
C SER A 171 -2.77 4.65 -4.46
N ILE A 172 -1.97 3.87 -5.22
CA ILE A 172 -2.22 3.56 -6.63
C ILE A 172 -3.48 2.70 -6.78
N HIS A 173 -3.62 1.63 -5.99
CA HIS A 173 -4.78 0.74 -6.03
C HIS A 173 -6.09 1.50 -5.73
N HIS A 174 -6.06 2.41 -4.76
CA HIS A 174 -7.21 3.24 -4.39
C HIS A 174 -7.35 4.55 -5.18
N ARG A 175 -6.49 4.79 -6.18
CA ARG A 175 -6.52 5.96 -7.07
C ARG A 175 -6.43 7.31 -6.35
N HIS A 176 -5.65 7.35 -5.27
CA HIS A 176 -5.43 8.58 -4.49
C HIS A 176 -4.27 9.39 -5.08
N GLU A 177 -4.56 10.24 -6.05
CA GLU A 177 -3.55 11.01 -6.81
C GLU A 177 -2.68 11.88 -5.91
N ASN A 178 -3.30 12.69 -5.05
CA ASN A 178 -2.59 13.59 -4.12
C ASN A 178 -1.65 12.83 -3.17
N ILE A 179 -2.06 11.64 -2.73
CA ILE A 179 -1.26 10.80 -1.83
C ILE A 179 -0.13 10.14 -2.61
N THR A 180 -0.39 9.68 -3.82
CA THR A 180 0.61 9.08 -4.70
C THR A 180 1.71 10.09 -5.02
N ALA A 181 1.35 11.30 -5.43
CA ALA A 181 2.29 12.40 -5.65
C ALA A 181 3.11 12.71 -4.38
N LEU A 182 2.45 12.78 -3.21
CA LEU A 182 3.12 13.01 -1.94
C LEU A 182 4.14 11.92 -1.62
N LEU A 183 3.77 10.65 -1.74
CA LEU A 183 4.66 9.52 -1.46
C LEU A 183 5.86 9.49 -2.42
N LEU A 184 5.63 9.69 -3.71
CA LEU A 184 6.70 9.78 -4.71
C LEU A 184 7.66 10.94 -4.41
N SER A 185 7.13 12.13 -4.11
CA SER A 185 7.96 13.30 -3.75
C SER A 185 8.80 13.12 -2.48
N ARG A 186 8.42 12.17 -1.63
CA ARG A 186 9.10 11.83 -0.37
C ARG A 186 10.03 10.62 -0.51
N GLY A 187 10.27 10.15 -1.74
CA GLY A 187 11.20 9.06 -2.03
C GLY A 187 10.65 7.67 -1.72
N ALA A 188 9.33 7.47 -1.85
CA ALA A 188 8.75 6.13 -1.78
C ALA A 188 9.36 5.23 -2.87
N SER A 189 9.72 4.01 -2.50
CA SER A 189 10.25 3.02 -3.43
C SER A 189 9.18 2.63 -4.44
N ILE A 190 9.51 2.73 -5.72
CA ILE A 190 8.70 2.19 -6.80
C ILE A 190 8.86 0.67 -6.97
N GLN A 191 9.87 0.07 -6.33
CA GLN A 191 10.13 -1.36 -6.41
C GLN A 191 9.26 -2.11 -5.42
N ILE A 192 8.62 -3.19 -5.88
CA ILE A 192 7.81 -4.07 -5.04
C ILE A 192 8.71 -5.20 -4.55
N ASN A 193 9.09 -5.12 -3.28
CA ASN A 193 9.85 -6.18 -2.63
C ASN A 193 8.87 -7.21 -2.08
N ASP A 194 8.84 -8.41 -2.66
CA ASP A 194 8.17 -9.54 -2.03
C ASP A 194 8.94 -9.94 -0.77
N VAL A 195 8.30 -9.86 0.39
CA VAL A 195 8.93 -10.20 1.68
C VAL A 195 9.05 -11.73 1.86
N ARG A 196 8.50 -12.53 0.94
CA ARG A 196 8.44 -13.99 1.07
C ARG A 196 9.14 -14.76 -0.04
N GLU A 197 9.78 -14.09 -1.00
CA GLU A 197 10.42 -14.74 -2.17
C GLU A 197 9.44 -15.64 -2.96
N LEU A 198 8.14 -15.39 -2.86
CA LEU A 198 7.07 -16.20 -3.46
C LEU A 198 6.74 -15.76 -4.89
N GLN A 199 7.24 -14.60 -5.32
CA GLN A 199 7.15 -14.08 -6.69
C GLN A 199 8.51 -13.58 -7.18
N PRO A 200 8.80 -13.65 -8.50
CA PRO A 200 9.96 -13.00 -9.10
C PRO A 200 9.94 -11.50 -8.75
N CYS A 201 10.88 -11.08 -7.90
CA CYS A 201 10.97 -9.72 -7.39
C CYS A 201 11.63 -8.82 -8.45
N GLY A 202 10.85 -7.87 -8.96
CA GLY A 202 11.24 -6.93 -10.02
C GLY A 202 10.05 -6.18 -10.64
N THR A 203 8.81 -6.57 -10.32
CA THR A 203 7.62 -5.78 -10.66
C THR A 203 7.69 -4.38 -10.04
N THR A 204 7.54 -3.36 -10.87
CA THR A 204 7.55 -1.95 -10.45
C THR A 204 6.14 -1.43 -10.18
N ALA A 205 6.03 -0.30 -9.47
CA ALA A 205 4.78 0.41 -9.24
C ALA A 205 4.07 0.81 -10.56
N LEU A 206 4.83 0.97 -11.65
CA LEU A 206 4.30 1.26 -12.98
C LEU A 206 3.44 0.08 -13.50
N HIS A 207 3.93 -1.15 -13.39
CA HIS A 207 3.18 -2.34 -13.78
C HIS A 207 1.84 -2.44 -13.03
N VAL A 208 1.85 -2.14 -11.73
CA VAL A 208 0.63 -2.14 -10.91
C VAL A 208 -0.31 -0.99 -11.25
N ALA A 209 0.21 0.20 -11.56
CA ALA A 209 -0.60 1.34 -12.01
C ALA A 209 -1.32 1.03 -13.32
N VAL A 210 -0.64 0.37 -14.25
CA VAL A 210 -1.16 -0.04 -15.55
C VAL A 210 -2.33 -1.00 -15.41
N VAL A 211 -2.15 -2.10 -14.66
CA VAL A 211 -3.22 -3.11 -14.45
C VAL A 211 -4.42 -2.55 -13.70
N ASN A 212 -4.19 -1.63 -12.75
CA ASN A 212 -5.28 -0.97 -12.03
C ASN A 212 -5.98 0.11 -12.86
N ALA A 213 -5.61 0.32 -14.12
CA ALA A 213 -6.11 1.37 -14.99
C ALA A 213 -6.02 2.78 -14.34
N ASN A 214 -4.96 3.00 -13.56
CA ASN A 214 -4.71 4.26 -12.88
C ASN A 214 -3.80 5.14 -13.76
N VAL A 215 -4.40 5.75 -14.78
CA VAL A 215 -3.73 6.63 -15.76
C VAL A 215 -2.95 7.75 -15.07
N SER A 216 -3.52 8.36 -14.03
CA SER A 216 -2.87 9.44 -13.28
C SER A 216 -1.58 8.95 -12.63
N ALA A 217 -1.58 7.74 -12.05
CA ALA A 217 -0.35 7.13 -11.51
C ALA A 217 0.65 6.76 -12.59
N VAL A 218 0.21 6.26 -13.76
CA VAL A 218 1.10 6.00 -14.91
C VAL A 218 1.81 7.28 -15.33
N ARG A 219 1.08 8.39 -15.52
CA ARG A 219 1.67 9.70 -15.85
C ARG A 219 2.60 10.20 -14.76
N MET A 220 2.17 10.19 -13.50
CA MET A 220 3.00 10.63 -12.37
C MET A 220 4.33 9.88 -12.29
N LEU A 221 4.34 8.57 -12.56
CA LEU A 221 5.54 7.74 -12.53
C LEU A 221 6.47 8.04 -13.71
N ILE A 222 5.94 8.17 -14.93
CA ILE A 222 6.73 8.36 -16.15
C ILE A 222 7.18 9.82 -16.32
N GLU A 223 6.23 10.77 -16.32
CA GLU A 223 6.52 12.20 -16.48
C GLU A 223 7.30 12.76 -15.28
N GLY A 224 7.12 12.16 -14.10
CA GLY A 224 7.91 12.47 -12.91
C GLY A 224 9.33 11.91 -12.93
N GLY A 225 9.69 11.11 -13.94
CA GLY A 225 11.02 10.50 -14.08
C GLY A 225 11.31 9.39 -13.07
N TYR A 226 10.29 8.82 -12.43
CA TYR A 226 10.45 7.72 -11.48
C TYR A 226 10.59 6.36 -12.18
N ALA A 227 9.94 6.16 -13.33
CA ALA A 227 9.98 4.95 -14.13
C ALA A 227 9.98 5.28 -15.63
N GLY A 228 10.62 4.45 -16.45
CA GLY A 228 10.53 4.50 -17.90
C GLY A 228 9.29 3.76 -18.45
N PRO A 229 8.74 4.17 -19.60
CA PRO A 229 7.60 3.48 -20.23
C PRO A 229 7.91 2.03 -20.67
N ASN A 230 9.21 1.69 -20.76
CA ASN A 230 9.72 0.40 -21.20
C ASN A 230 10.50 -0.34 -20.09
N ASP A 231 10.38 0.11 -18.84
CA ASP A 231 11.05 -0.56 -17.71
C ASP A 231 10.51 -1.98 -17.55
N LEU A 232 11.40 -2.95 -17.55
CA LEU A 232 11.04 -4.35 -17.49
C LEU A 232 10.81 -4.82 -16.05
N ASP A 233 9.91 -5.76 -15.87
CA ASP A 233 9.80 -6.51 -14.61
C ASP A 233 10.86 -7.62 -14.50
N ALA A 234 10.73 -8.46 -13.47
CA ALA A 234 11.64 -9.59 -13.23
C ALA A 234 11.60 -10.67 -14.32
N ASP A 235 10.51 -10.78 -15.07
CA ASP A 235 10.33 -11.73 -16.17
C ASP A 235 10.70 -11.10 -17.53
N GLU A 236 11.37 -9.94 -17.50
CA GLU A 236 11.73 -9.12 -18.66
C GLU A 236 10.51 -8.64 -19.46
N PHE A 237 9.35 -8.47 -18.79
CA PHE A 237 8.13 -8.01 -19.45
C PHE A 237 7.97 -6.50 -19.32
N PRO A 238 7.68 -5.79 -20.43
CA PRO A 238 7.42 -4.36 -20.38
C PRO A 238 6.00 -4.07 -19.87
N PRO A 239 5.73 -2.84 -19.39
CA PRO A 239 4.43 -2.47 -18.83
C PRO A 239 3.30 -2.57 -19.87
N LEU A 240 3.62 -2.33 -21.15
CA LEU A 240 2.66 -2.44 -22.25
C LEU A 240 2.16 -3.89 -22.45
N LEU A 241 3.01 -4.89 -22.22
CA LEU A 241 2.58 -6.29 -22.27
C LEU A 241 1.63 -6.63 -21.13
N TRP A 242 1.89 -6.12 -19.92
CA TRP A 242 1.00 -6.25 -18.78
C TRP A 242 -0.39 -5.66 -19.08
N ALA A 243 -0.42 -4.49 -19.69
CA ALA A 243 -1.67 -3.84 -20.12
C ALA A 243 -2.46 -4.72 -21.11
N ALA A 244 -1.78 -5.20 -22.15
CA ALA A 244 -2.39 -6.05 -23.18
C ALA A 244 -2.93 -7.37 -22.61
N LEU A 245 -2.25 -7.98 -21.64
CA LEU A 245 -2.72 -9.21 -20.98
C LEU A 245 -3.98 -8.98 -20.13
N HIS A 246 -4.17 -7.79 -19.57
CA HIS A 246 -5.25 -7.49 -18.62
C HIS A 246 -6.46 -6.78 -19.25
N VAL A 247 -6.32 -6.19 -20.45
CA VAL A 247 -7.42 -5.50 -21.16
C VAL A 247 -8.64 -6.38 -21.39
N CYS A 248 -8.45 -7.70 -21.53
CA CYS A 248 -9.55 -8.66 -21.70
C CYS A 248 -10.40 -8.80 -20.43
N ASN A 249 -9.82 -8.53 -19.26
CA ASN A 249 -10.46 -8.66 -17.96
C ASN A 249 -11.03 -7.32 -17.47
N ASP A 250 -10.38 -6.21 -17.83
CA ASP A 250 -10.79 -4.87 -17.47
C ASP A 250 -10.55 -3.90 -18.64
N GLU A 251 -11.64 -3.49 -19.30
CA GLU A 251 -11.58 -2.59 -20.46
C GLU A 251 -10.96 -1.23 -20.14
N ARG A 252 -10.98 -0.80 -18.87
CA ARG A 252 -10.35 0.45 -18.44
C ARG A 252 -8.83 0.43 -18.65
N VAL A 253 -8.22 -0.75 -18.69
CA VAL A 253 -6.77 -0.92 -18.96
C VAL A 253 -6.41 -0.49 -20.38
N ARG A 254 -7.37 -0.44 -21.32
CA ARG A 254 -7.13 0.12 -22.67
C ARG A 254 -6.61 1.56 -22.60
N LEU A 255 -7.12 2.38 -21.67
CA LEU A 255 -6.62 3.73 -21.44
C LEU A 255 -5.16 3.74 -20.97
N SER A 256 -4.75 2.76 -20.15
CA SER A 256 -3.34 2.60 -19.79
C SER A 256 -2.47 2.27 -21.00
N MET A 257 -2.97 1.46 -21.94
CA MET A 257 -2.24 1.13 -23.17
C MET A 257 -2.02 2.37 -24.03
N GLU A 258 -3.08 3.14 -24.29
CA GLU A 258 -3.03 4.38 -25.07
C GLU A 258 -2.04 5.38 -24.47
N VAL A 259 -2.10 5.58 -23.15
CA VAL A 259 -1.21 6.51 -22.44
C VAL A 259 0.23 6.01 -22.43
N LEU A 260 0.48 4.71 -22.29
CA LEU A 260 1.83 4.17 -22.41
C LEU A 260 2.42 4.43 -23.80
N VAL A 261 1.64 4.23 -24.86
CA VAL A 261 2.08 4.50 -26.24
C VAL A 261 2.34 6.00 -26.44
N GLU A 262 1.46 6.87 -25.96
CA GLU A 262 1.66 8.34 -25.95
C GLU A 262 2.98 8.71 -25.26
N LEU A 263 3.31 8.04 -24.16
CA LEU A 263 4.51 8.26 -23.37
C LEU A 263 5.75 7.53 -23.90
N GLY A 264 5.68 6.89 -25.07
CA GLY A 264 6.83 6.30 -25.76
C GLY A 264 7.09 4.82 -25.46
N ALA A 265 6.05 4.05 -25.11
CA ALA A 265 6.17 2.61 -24.99
C ALA A 265 6.46 1.93 -26.34
N ASP A 266 7.39 0.98 -26.32
CA ASP A 266 7.79 0.19 -27.48
C ASP A 266 6.75 -0.89 -27.77
N LEU A 267 5.98 -0.68 -28.84
CA LEU A 267 4.96 -1.61 -29.34
C LEU A 267 5.55 -2.94 -29.84
N ASN A 268 6.84 -2.97 -30.17
CA ASN A 268 7.50 -4.11 -30.82
C ASN A 268 8.61 -4.71 -29.97
N HIS A 269 8.56 -4.50 -28.64
CA HIS A 269 9.55 -5.02 -27.71
C HIS A 269 9.84 -6.51 -27.94
N ALA A 270 11.14 -6.83 -28.01
CA ALA A 270 11.63 -8.19 -28.19
C ALA A 270 11.48 -8.96 -26.87
N MET A 271 10.74 -10.06 -26.92
CA MET A 271 10.45 -10.89 -25.77
C MET A 271 11.60 -11.87 -25.48
N PRO A 272 11.84 -12.21 -24.19
CA PRO A 272 12.83 -13.20 -23.81
C PRO A 272 12.58 -14.56 -24.48
N ASN A 273 13.68 -15.28 -24.71
CA ASN A 273 13.64 -16.62 -25.29
C ASN A 273 12.89 -17.58 -24.35
N HIS A 274 11.76 -18.11 -24.82
CA HIS A 274 10.96 -19.05 -24.04
C HIS A 274 11.25 -20.49 -24.49
N PRO A 275 11.56 -21.43 -23.57
CA PRO A 275 11.98 -22.80 -23.90
C PRO A 275 11.02 -23.56 -24.83
N ARG A 276 9.73 -23.26 -24.76
CA ARG A 276 8.69 -23.90 -25.60
C ARG A 276 8.28 -23.10 -26.85
N LEU A 277 8.59 -21.81 -26.93
CA LEU A 277 8.15 -20.96 -28.05
C LEU A 277 9.26 -20.70 -29.07
N GLY A 278 10.51 -20.91 -28.68
CA GLY A 278 11.71 -20.62 -29.48
C GLY A 278 12.27 -19.22 -29.23
N PRO A 279 13.26 -18.77 -30.00
CA PRO A 279 13.76 -17.41 -29.97
C PRO A 279 12.95 -16.44 -30.85
N ASN A 280 13.27 -15.15 -30.76
CA ASN A 280 12.83 -14.09 -31.70
C ASN A 280 11.31 -13.88 -31.75
N HIS A 281 10.72 -13.51 -30.61
CA HIS A 281 9.33 -13.10 -30.53
C HIS A 281 9.24 -11.61 -30.24
N ASN A 282 8.40 -10.88 -30.97
CA ASN A 282 7.86 -9.62 -30.45
C ASN A 282 6.63 -9.91 -29.55
N MET A 283 6.15 -8.91 -28.82
CA MET A 283 4.98 -9.07 -27.93
C MET A 283 3.76 -9.70 -28.62
N VAL A 284 3.44 -9.29 -29.86
CA VAL A 284 2.29 -9.81 -30.61
C VAL A 284 2.43 -11.31 -30.88
N SER A 285 3.57 -11.73 -31.45
CA SER A 285 3.83 -13.14 -31.75
C SER A 285 3.89 -14.00 -30.47
N TYR A 286 4.44 -13.45 -29.39
CA TYR A 286 4.46 -14.10 -28.07
C TYR A 286 3.04 -14.37 -27.55
N LEU A 287 2.16 -13.36 -27.60
CA LEU A 287 0.76 -13.48 -27.16
C LEU A 287 -0.02 -14.48 -28.02
N ILE A 288 0.15 -14.46 -29.35
CA ILE A 288 -0.52 -15.41 -30.27
C ILE A 288 -0.10 -16.84 -29.95
N LYS A 289 1.20 -17.12 -29.81
CA LYS A 289 1.70 -18.46 -29.49
C LYS A 289 1.25 -18.97 -28.13
N ARG A 290 0.93 -18.05 -27.19
CA ARG A 290 0.31 -18.36 -25.89
C ARG A 290 -1.23 -18.47 -25.94
N GLY A 291 -1.85 -18.34 -27.11
CA GLY A 291 -3.30 -18.39 -27.29
C GLY A 291 -4.03 -17.12 -26.82
N LYS A 292 -3.32 -16.02 -26.53
CA LYS A 292 -3.89 -14.74 -26.09
C LYS A 292 -4.18 -13.83 -27.29
N VAL A 293 -4.99 -14.35 -28.22
CA VAL A 293 -5.28 -13.69 -29.51
C VAL A 293 -5.92 -12.31 -29.32
N LYS A 294 -6.83 -12.15 -28.35
CA LYS A 294 -7.46 -10.85 -28.05
C LYS A 294 -6.45 -9.80 -27.59
N ALA A 295 -5.54 -10.17 -26.68
CA ALA A 295 -4.47 -9.28 -26.23
C ALA A 295 -3.53 -8.87 -27.38
N ALA A 296 -3.19 -9.82 -28.26
CA ALA A 296 -2.40 -9.56 -29.45
C ALA A 296 -3.11 -8.60 -30.40
N GLN A 297 -4.42 -8.75 -30.59
CA GLN A 297 -5.22 -7.87 -31.45
C GLN A 297 -5.25 -6.43 -30.93
N GLU A 298 -5.32 -6.22 -29.62
CA GLU A 298 -5.27 -4.87 -29.03
C GLU A 298 -3.93 -4.18 -29.30
N LEU A 299 -2.80 -4.92 -29.22
CA LEU A 299 -1.50 -4.37 -29.62
C LEU A 299 -1.44 -4.05 -31.12
N ILE A 300 -1.97 -4.93 -31.98
CA ILE A 300 -2.05 -4.68 -33.43
C ILE A 300 -2.89 -3.43 -33.72
N ASN A 301 -4.01 -3.25 -33.02
CA ASN A 301 -4.86 -2.07 -33.17
C ASN A 301 -4.15 -0.76 -32.79
N LEU A 302 -3.18 -0.84 -31.87
CA LEU A 302 -2.31 0.28 -31.49
C LEU A 302 -1.10 0.47 -32.43
N GLY A 303 -0.95 -0.38 -33.45
CA GLY A 303 0.12 -0.27 -34.45
C GLY A 303 1.31 -1.21 -34.23
N ALA A 304 1.21 -2.20 -33.34
CA ALA A 304 2.25 -3.22 -33.19
C ALA A 304 2.32 -4.15 -34.41
N THR A 305 3.53 -4.52 -34.81
CA THR A 305 3.80 -5.43 -35.91
C THR A 305 3.70 -6.89 -35.46
N SER A 306 3.32 -7.79 -36.36
CA SER A 306 3.22 -9.24 -36.07
C SER A 306 4.51 -10.02 -36.32
N VAL A 307 5.51 -9.38 -36.95
CA VAL A 307 6.79 -9.97 -37.36
C VAL A 307 7.91 -9.12 -36.76
N ILE A 308 8.99 -9.73 -36.31
CA ILE A 308 10.23 -8.97 -36.05
C ILE A 308 10.81 -8.64 -37.42
N ASP A 309 10.77 -7.37 -37.83
CA ASP A 309 11.52 -6.89 -39.00
C ASP A 309 13.02 -6.97 -38.67
N LEU A 310 13.60 -8.16 -38.89
CA LEU A 310 15.03 -8.44 -38.74
C LEU A 310 15.88 -7.69 -39.77
N ASP A 311 15.28 -6.96 -40.71
CA ASP A 311 15.96 -6.28 -41.81
C ASP A 311 16.36 -4.82 -41.48
N SER A 312 16.16 -4.34 -40.25
CA SER A 312 16.51 -2.96 -39.85
C SER A 312 17.80 -2.84 -39.01
N GLN A 313 18.47 -3.96 -38.72
CA GLN A 313 19.82 -3.97 -38.14
C GLN A 313 20.77 -4.85 -38.96
N SER A 314 21.21 -4.32 -40.11
CA SER A 314 22.38 -4.80 -40.84
C SER A 314 23.21 -3.61 -41.32
#